data_AF-A0A3S2VSI9-F1
#
_entry.id   AF-A0A3S2VSI9-F1
#
_cell.length_a   1.000
_cell.length_b   1.000
_cell.length_c   1.000
_cell.angle_alpha   90.00
_cell.angle_beta   90.00
_cell.angle_gamma   90.00
#
_symmetry.space_group_name_H-M   'P 1'
#
loop_
_entity.id
_entity.type
_entity.pdbx_description
1 polymer ?
#
loop_
_entity_poly.entity_id
_entity_poly.type
_entity_poly.pdbx_seq_one_letter_code
_entity_poly.pdbx_strand_id
1 'polypeptide(L)'
;MHSARTVAAYRPRTIQGMIQWGLTAAAVLAVFIFSVTIWSAGFGSARAADSKLALVIGNGGYQDAPLENPVNDAALIADNLKSLGFRVFRHIDLDQRGMRRAVSDFGLAVEEAGEQSVSLVYYAGHGVQIEGENYLIPVGAQIRHERDVPIEAVSANDILESLGHTRTSLNIVVLDACRNNPYARSFRSGSRGLARMDAPQGTLLAYSTSPGSTAADGRGRNSPYALSLASAMNQPGLSIEEVFKRTRIAVMERTDAEQVPWESSSLTGYFTFLEGAGAQPTAKAVPDDETVYWTSIAALGDPALFQSYLEQYPQGRFRPIAEARIASLEAGPAVPPPVAAPADPLVMPHAPRPSRPTQSSQPSQPSQPQPSQPQPSQPQPSLPADRLAFAQGEFKPVEVKGHTECGRISFRSVKFTSPTEGKGRWSHPEASGNIAFRIENGAASARMSGPLVVNAPDTVEVSGSDLLVKIRLTYTGGRCDLAFRMPDVIAR
;
A
#
# COMPACT_ATOMS: atom_id res chain seq x y z
N MET A 1 77.67 102.38 0.42
CA MET A 1 76.87 102.47 -0.81
C MET A 1 75.80 101.39 -0.79
N HIS A 2 74.56 101.76 -1.09
CA HIS A 2 73.48 100.90 -1.60
C HIS A 2 73.07 99.67 -0.78
N SER A 3 71.86 99.69 -0.21
CA SER A 3 70.82 98.73 -0.64
C SER A 3 69.47 99.13 -0.05
N ALA A 4 68.63 99.74 -0.88
CA ALA A 4 67.20 99.79 -0.67
C ALA A 4 66.59 98.77 -1.62
N ARG A 5 65.71 97.88 -1.14
CA ARG A 5 64.53 97.43 -1.88
C ARG A 5 63.60 96.51 -1.07
N THR A 6 62.39 97.05 -0.88
CA THR A 6 61.05 96.42 -0.98
C THR A 6 60.67 95.26 -0.07
N VAL A 7 59.84 95.60 0.92
CA VAL A 7 58.85 94.72 1.56
C VAL A 7 57.73 94.44 0.54
N ALA A 8 57.51 93.17 0.20
CA ALA A 8 56.42 92.73 -0.66
C ALA A 8 55.17 92.38 0.19
N ALA A 9 54.05 93.02 -0.14
CA ALA A 9 52.77 92.83 0.51
C ALA A 9 52.16 91.45 0.22
N TYR A 10 51.69 90.78 1.28
CA TYR A 10 50.92 89.54 1.23
C TYR A 10 49.49 89.84 0.75
N ARG A 11 49.07 89.25 -0.38
CA ARG A 11 47.66 89.24 -0.82
C ARG A 11 47.02 87.89 -0.47
N PRO A 12 45.84 87.84 0.17
CA PRO A 12 45.15 86.59 0.44
C PRO A 12 44.57 86.02 -0.85
N ARG A 13 44.77 84.71 -1.09
CA ARG A 13 44.05 83.94 -2.12
C ARG A 13 42.73 83.43 -1.55
N THR A 14 41.67 83.61 -2.33
CA THR A 14 40.27 83.36 -2.04
C THR A 14 39.91 81.88 -1.94
N ILE A 15 39.03 81.57 -0.98
CA ILE A 15 38.46 80.24 -0.67
C ILE A 15 37.34 79.92 -1.67
N GLN A 16 37.67 79.76 -2.95
CA GLN A 16 36.64 79.48 -3.98
C GLN A 16 36.96 78.28 -4.88
N GLY A 17 38.09 77.59 -4.66
CA GLY A 17 38.52 76.46 -5.49
C GLY A 17 38.30 75.05 -4.92
N MET A 18 37.93 74.90 -3.64
CA MET A 18 37.91 73.57 -2.99
C MET A 18 36.53 72.91 -2.92
N ILE A 19 35.44 73.57 -3.32
CA ILE A 19 34.08 73.01 -3.22
C ILE A 19 33.65 72.27 -4.50
N GLN A 20 34.32 72.49 -5.63
CA GLN A 20 33.87 71.98 -6.94
C GLN A 20 34.38 70.56 -7.29
N TRP A 21 35.36 70.03 -6.54
CA TRP A 21 35.90 68.66 -6.75
C TRP A 21 35.28 67.59 -5.84
N GLY A 22 34.55 67.97 -4.78
CA GLY A 22 33.87 67.02 -3.89
C GLY A 22 32.55 66.47 -4.43
N LEU A 23 31.86 67.24 -5.29
CA LEU A 23 30.53 66.90 -5.79
C LEU A 23 30.54 65.97 -7.01
N THR A 24 31.63 65.93 -7.79
CA THR A 24 31.75 65.03 -8.96
C THR A 24 32.17 63.61 -8.58
N ALA A 25 32.97 63.43 -7.52
CA ALA A 25 33.36 62.11 -7.03
C ALA A 25 32.21 61.36 -6.33
N ALA A 26 31.35 62.08 -5.58
CA ALA A 26 30.19 61.50 -4.91
C ALA A 26 29.09 61.07 -5.90
N ALA A 27 28.90 61.80 -7.01
CA ALA A 27 27.92 61.48 -8.03
C ALA A 27 28.30 60.22 -8.85
N VAL A 28 29.59 60.03 -9.17
CA VAL A 28 30.06 58.84 -9.91
C VAL A 28 30.03 57.57 -9.05
N LEU A 29 30.31 57.68 -7.75
CA LEU A 29 30.22 56.57 -6.79
C LEU A 29 28.76 56.17 -6.52
N ALA A 30 27.85 57.14 -6.42
CA ALA A 30 26.42 56.89 -6.24
C ALA A 30 25.78 56.25 -7.47
N VAL A 31 26.17 56.63 -8.69
CA VAL A 31 25.69 55.99 -9.92
C VAL A 31 26.22 54.56 -10.03
N PHE A 32 27.48 54.28 -9.67
CA PHE A 32 28.02 52.91 -9.68
C PHE A 32 27.34 52.00 -8.64
N ILE A 33 27.08 52.49 -7.43
CA ILE A 33 26.37 51.73 -6.38
C ILE A 33 24.88 51.53 -6.75
N PHE A 34 24.26 52.48 -7.44
CA PHE A 34 22.88 52.34 -7.93
C PHE A 34 22.78 51.39 -9.14
N SER A 35 23.79 51.34 -10.02
CA SER A 35 23.84 50.37 -11.13
C SER A 35 24.22 48.95 -10.69
N VAL A 36 24.99 48.78 -9.62
CA VAL A 36 25.29 47.44 -9.04
C VAL A 36 24.12 46.91 -8.21
N THR A 37 23.34 47.76 -7.55
CA THR A 37 22.13 47.34 -6.83
C THR A 37 20.97 46.98 -7.77
N ILE A 38 20.86 47.61 -8.96
CA ILE A 38 19.86 47.25 -9.97
C ILE A 38 20.20 45.93 -10.70
N TRP A 39 21.48 45.55 -10.81
CA TRP A 39 21.90 44.28 -11.41
C TRP A 39 21.90 43.08 -10.45
N SER A 40 21.62 43.31 -9.16
CA SER A 40 21.53 42.25 -8.14
C SER A 40 20.09 41.80 -7.85
N ALA A 41 19.08 42.50 -8.40
CA ALA A 41 17.67 42.23 -8.13
C ALA A 41 17.01 41.24 -9.13
N GLY A 42 17.76 40.71 -10.11
CA GLY A 42 17.22 39.88 -11.20
C GLY A 42 17.44 38.37 -11.09
N PHE A 43 18.35 37.90 -10.23
CA PHE A 43 18.52 36.47 -9.96
C PHE A 43 17.73 36.09 -8.70
N GLY A 44 16.42 36.28 -8.76
CA GLY A 44 15.57 35.42 -7.94
C GLY A 44 15.88 34.00 -8.37
N SER A 45 16.47 33.19 -7.49
CA SER A 45 16.41 31.74 -7.66
C SER A 45 14.95 31.44 -7.96
N ALA A 46 14.64 31.03 -9.19
CA ALA A 46 13.39 30.36 -9.45
C ALA A 46 13.40 29.21 -8.45
N ARG A 47 12.64 29.35 -7.36
CA ARG A 47 12.38 28.25 -6.45
C ARG A 47 11.91 27.16 -7.39
N ALA A 48 12.68 26.07 -7.51
CA ALA A 48 12.31 24.95 -8.36
C ALA A 48 10.86 24.64 -8.01
N ALA A 49 9.94 24.95 -8.91
CA ALA A 49 8.54 24.67 -8.68
C ALA A 49 8.48 23.17 -8.42
N ASP A 50 7.81 22.74 -7.34
CA ASP A 50 7.66 21.32 -6.98
C ASP A 50 7.21 20.57 -8.24
N SER A 51 8.17 19.91 -8.87
CA SER A 51 7.99 19.43 -10.23
C SER A 51 7.21 18.15 -10.13
N LYS A 52 6.01 18.14 -10.71
CA LYS A 52 5.15 16.97 -10.73
C LYS A 52 5.41 16.22 -12.04
N LEU A 53 5.95 15.02 -11.97
CA LEU A 53 6.25 14.18 -13.13
C LEU A 53 5.41 12.91 -13.07
N ALA A 54 4.88 12.47 -14.21
CA ALA A 54 4.17 11.20 -14.28
C ALA A 54 4.59 10.33 -15.46
N LEU A 55 4.80 9.05 -15.22
CA LEU A 55 4.91 8.01 -16.24
C LEU A 55 3.60 7.23 -16.30
N VAL A 56 2.97 7.19 -17.46
CA VAL A 56 1.68 6.52 -17.65
C VAL A 56 1.82 5.51 -18.79
N ILE A 57 1.69 4.22 -18.47
CA ILE A 57 1.82 3.11 -19.43
C ILE A 57 0.49 2.36 -19.51
N GLY A 58 -0.05 2.20 -20.72
CA GLY A 58 -1.22 1.38 -20.99
C GLY A 58 -0.92 0.31 -22.03
N ASN A 59 -0.85 -0.95 -21.61
CA ASN A 59 -0.65 -2.08 -22.51
C ASN A 59 -1.96 -2.86 -22.66
N GLY A 60 -2.50 -2.91 -23.87
CA GLY A 60 -3.73 -3.65 -24.21
C GLY A 60 -3.64 -4.48 -25.49
N GLY A 61 -2.74 -4.12 -26.42
CA GLY A 61 -2.52 -4.79 -27.71
C GLY A 61 -1.79 -6.14 -27.64
N TYR A 62 -2.10 -6.98 -26.66
CA TYR A 62 -1.53 -8.32 -26.54
C TYR A 62 -2.07 -9.25 -27.64
N GLN A 63 -1.21 -10.13 -28.17
CA GLN A 63 -1.61 -11.07 -29.23
C GLN A 63 -2.52 -12.18 -28.69
N ASP A 64 -2.17 -12.78 -27.54
CA ASP A 64 -2.88 -13.96 -27.01
C ASP A 64 -4.02 -13.62 -26.04
N ALA A 65 -3.96 -12.45 -25.40
CA ALA A 65 -4.92 -12.00 -24.38
C ALA A 65 -5.12 -10.48 -24.40
N PRO A 66 -5.69 -9.91 -25.48
CA PRO A 66 -5.89 -8.47 -25.60
C PRO A 66 -6.78 -7.92 -24.47
N LEU A 67 -6.52 -6.67 -24.07
CA LEU A 67 -7.32 -5.92 -23.11
C LEU A 67 -7.84 -4.64 -23.78
N GLU A 68 -9.13 -4.36 -23.62
CA GLU A 68 -9.80 -3.23 -24.32
C GLU A 68 -9.52 -1.87 -23.66
N ASN A 69 -9.35 -1.84 -22.34
CA ASN A 69 -9.35 -0.59 -21.54
C ASN A 69 -7.98 0.06 -21.28
N PRO A 70 -6.84 -0.65 -21.15
CA PRO A 70 -5.58 -0.03 -20.74
C PRO A 70 -5.13 1.18 -21.57
N VAL A 71 -5.35 1.17 -22.88
CA VAL A 71 -5.01 2.29 -23.77
C VAL A 71 -5.89 3.52 -23.48
N ASN A 72 -7.17 3.30 -23.19
CA ASN A 72 -8.13 4.35 -22.81
C ASN A 72 -7.84 4.87 -21.40
N ASP A 73 -7.58 3.98 -20.45
CA ASP A 73 -7.25 4.33 -19.07
C ASP A 73 -5.98 5.18 -19.00
N ALA A 74 -4.95 4.78 -19.74
CA ALA A 74 -3.72 5.56 -19.87
C ALA A 74 -3.95 6.93 -20.54
N ALA A 75 -4.93 7.06 -21.44
CA ALA A 75 -5.30 8.36 -21.99
C ALA A 75 -5.99 9.24 -20.92
N LEU A 76 -7.00 8.69 -20.25
CA LEU A 76 -7.77 9.36 -19.20
C LEU A 76 -6.87 9.88 -18.08
N ILE A 77 -6.03 9.00 -17.53
CA ILE A 77 -5.14 9.35 -16.41
C ILE A 77 -4.08 10.36 -16.84
N ALA A 78 -3.48 10.18 -18.02
CA ALA A 78 -2.48 11.13 -18.52
C ALA A 78 -3.06 12.54 -18.73
N ASP A 79 -4.23 12.64 -19.36
CA ASP A 79 -4.84 13.95 -19.63
C ASP A 79 -5.32 14.61 -18.33
N ASN A 80 -5.79 13.83 -17.36
CA ASN A 80 -6.13 14.31 -16.04
C ASN A 80 -4.90 14.81 -15.26
N LEU A 81 -3.80 14.07 -15.28
CA LEU A 81 -2.58 14.50 -14.59
C LEU A 81 -1.98 15.77 -15.23
N LYS A 82 -2.05 15.90 -16.56
CA LYS A 82 -1.66 17.14 -17.24
C LYS A 82 -2.49 18.35 -16.77
N SER A 83 -3.82 18.20 -16.63
CA SER A 83 -4.66 19.31 -16.14
C SER A 83 -4.37 19.67 -14.68
N LEU A 84 -3.82 18.73 -13.90
CA LEU A 84 -3.36 18.89 -12.52
C LEU A 84 -1.91 19.40 -12.40
N GLY A 85 -1.28 19.76 -13.53
CA GLY A 85 0.04 20.36 -13.59
C GLY A 85 1.21 19.37 -13.62
N PHE A 86 0.97 18.09 -13.90
CA PHE A 86 2.04 17.12 -14.12
C PHE A 86 2.63 17.25 -15.52
N ARG A 87 3.96 17.10 -15.62
CA ARG A 87 4.64 16.73 -16.86
C ARG A 87 4.48 15.22 -17.07
N VAL A 88 3.76 14.82 -18.12
CA VAL A 88 3.37 13.42 -18.33
C VAL A 88 4.13 12.77 -19.50
N PHE A 89 4.77 11.64 -19.22
CA PHE A 89 5.36 10.70 -20.16
C PHE A 89 4.36 9.56 -20.39
N ARG A 90 3.53 9.68 -21.44
CA ARG A 90 2.51 8.68 -21.76
C ARG A 90 3.02 7.71 -22.83
N HIS A 91 2.89 6.41 -22.57
CA HIS A 91 3.21 5.34 -23.51
C HIS A 91 2.06 4.33 -23.61
N ILE A 92 1.92 3.72 -24.78
CA ILE A 92 0.93 2.67 -25.04
C ILE A 92 1.61 1.50 -25.72
N ASP A 93 1.16 0.28 -25.41
CA ASP A 93 1.60 -0.98 -26.02
C ASP A 93 3.12 -1.09 -26.16
N LEU A 94 3.82 -0.92 -25.04
CA LEU A 94 5.28 -1.04 -24.99
C LEU A 94 5.71 -2.51 -24.91
N ASP A 95 6.69 -2.86 -25.75
CA ASP A 95 7.45 -4.10 -25.58
C ASP A 95 8.38 -4.01 -24.34
N GLN A 96 9.04 -5.12 -24.00
CA GLN A 96 9.85 -5.18 -22.78
C GLN A 96 10.97 -4.12 -22.78
N ARG A 97 11.64 -3.93 -23.91
CA ARG A 97 12.72 -2.96 -24.05
C ARG A 97 12.19 -1.53 -23.91
N GLY A 98 11.03 -1.25 -24.51
CA GLY A 98 10.33 0.01 -24.43
C GLY A 98 9.92 0.34 -23.00
N MET A 99 9.36 -0.62 -22.26
CA MET A 99 9.01 -0.44 -20.84
C MET A 99 10.24 -0.12 -19.99
N ARG A 100 11.32 -0.92 -20.10
CA ARG A 100 12.55 -0.68 -19.34
C ARG A 100 13.17 0.69 -19.64
N ARG A 101 13.15 1.11 -20.90
CA ARG A 101 13.60 2.44 -21.32
C ARG A 101 12.72 3.54 -20.75
N ALA A 102 11.40 3.42 -20.84
CA ALA A 102 10.48 4.42 -20.31
C ALA A 102 10.65 4.63 -18.80
N VAL A 103 10.85 3.55 -18.03
CA VAL A 103 11.16 3.62 -16.59
C VAL A 103 12.50 4.31 -16.34
N SER A 104 13.55 3.92 -17.09
CA SER A 104 14.88 4.54 -16.96
C SER A 104 14.87 6.03 -17.31
N ASP A 105 14.25 6.41 -18.43
CA ASP A 105 14.16 7.80 -18.89
C ASP A 105 13.33 8.64 -17.91
N PHE A 106 12.28 8.05 -17.32
CA PHE A 106 11.50 8.69 -16.27
C PHE A 106 12.32 8.91 -14.99
N GLY A 107 13.08 7.90 -14.55
CA GLY A 107 13.98 8.03 -13.40
C GLY A 107 14.97 9.18 -13.58
N LEU A 108 15.61 9.29 -14.75
CA LEU A 108 16.50 10.39 -15.09
C LEU A 108 15.79 11.75 -15.06
N ALA A 109 14.57 11.83 -15.59
CA ALA A 109 13.79 13.07 -15.56
C ALA A 109 13.39 13.49 -14.13
N VAL A 110 13.12 12.51 -13.25
CA VAL A 110 12.84 12.75 -11.83
C VAL A 110 14.10 13.22 -11.09
N GLU A 111 15.25 12.62 -11.37
CA GLU A 111 16.54 13.08 -10.82
C GLU A 111 16.86 14.52 -11.26
N GLU A 112 16.66 14.85 -12.54
CA GLU A 112 16.85 16.20 -13.07
C GLU A 112 15.90 17.22 -12.41
N ALA A 113 14.68 16.79 -12.07
CA ALA A 113 13.69 17.63 -11.39
C ALA A 113 14.03 17.89 -9.91
N GLY A 114 14.90 17.09 -9.31
CA GLY A 114 15.44 17.27 -7.96
C GLY A 114 14.57 16.71 -6.83
N GLU A 115 15.10 16.77 -5.60
CA GLU A 115 14.57 16.08 -4.41
C GLU A 115 13.17 16.56 -3.97
N GLN A 116 12.74 17.75 -4.39
CA GLN A 116 11.41 18.28 -4.06
C GLN A 116 10.32 17.85 -5.07
N SER A 117 10.69 17.06 -6.09
CA SER A 117 9.73 16.61 -7.10
C SER A 117 8.80 15.52 -6.59
N VAL A 118 7.61 15.48 -7.20
CA VAL A 118 6.61 14.42 -7.01
C VAL A 118 6.63 13.53 -8.24
N SER A 119 6.85 12.24 -8.04
CA SER A 119 6.80 11.24 -9.11
C SER A 119 5.51 10.42 -9.01
N LEU A 120 4.88 10.15 -10.16
CA LEU A 120 3.74 9.25 -10.27
C LEU A 120 3.95 8.25 -11.39
N VAL A 121 3.87 6.96 -11.10
CA VAL A 121 3.82 5.90 -12.12
C VAL A 121 2.43 5.29 -12.12
N TYR A 122 1.78 5.27 -13.27
CA TYR A 122 0.53 4.56 -13.50
C TYR A 122 0.75 3.50 -14.58
N TYR A 123 0.42 2.25 -14.26
CA TYR A 123 0.44 1.15 -15.22
C TYR A 123 -0.94 0.50 -15.31
N ALA A 124 -1.45 0.36 -16.53
CA ALA A 124 -2.61 -0.47 -16.86
C ALA A 124 -2.22 -1.56 -17.86
N GLY A 125 -2.65 -2.80 -17.61
CA GLY A 125 -2.35 -3.95 -18.48
C GLY A 125 -2.35 -5.28 -17.74
N HIS A 126 -1.73 -6.31 -18.32
CA HIS A 126 -1.56 -7.60 -17.63
C HIS A 126 -0.45 -7.53 -16.57
N GLY A 127 -0.69 -8.20 -15.44
CA GLY A 127 0.31 -8.41 -14.40
C GLY A 127 0.19 -9.79 -13.77
N VAL A 128 1.32 -10.39 -13.42
CA VAL A 128 1.39 -11.73 -12.81
C VAL A 128 2.29 -11.73 -11.59
N GLN A 129 2.06 -12.70 -10.70
CA GLN A 129 2.90 -12.93 -9.52
C GLN A 129 3.55 -14.30 -9.58
N ILE A 130 4.88 -14.34 -9.47
CA ILE A 130 5.66 -15.56 -9.34
C ILE A 130 6.50 -15.46 -8.06
N GLU A 131 6.41 -16.46 -7.16
CA GLU A 131 7.24 -16.56 -5.95
C GLU A 131 7.21 -15.33 -5.01
N GLY A 132 6.12 -14.54 -5.03
CA GLY A 132 6.01 -13.32 -4.21
C GLY A 132 6.44 -12.04 -4.93
N GLU A 133 6.94 -12.16 -6.15
CA GLU A 133 7.39 -11.04 -6.99
C GLU A 133 6.35 -10.70 -8.05
N ASN A 134 6.18 -9.41 -8.31
CA ASN A 134 5.19 -8.88 -9.24
C ASN A 134 5.84 -8.49 -10.57
N TYR A 135 5.25 -8.97 -11.67
CA TYR A 135 5.73 -8.72 -13.01
C TYR A 135 4.64 -8.07 -13.86
N LEU A 136 5.00 -7.00 -14.57
CA LEU A 136 4.18 -6.31 -15.54
C LEU A 136 4.48 -6.88 -16.93
N ILE A 137 3.45 -7.29 -17.66
CA ILE A 137 3.61 -7.99 -18.93
C ILE A 137 3.67 -6.98 -20.09
N PRO A 138 4.80 -6.89 -20.82
CA PRO A 138 4.90 -6.08 -22.02
C PRO A 138 4.12 -6.70 -23.19
N VAL A 139 3.77 -5.90 -24.19
CA VAL A 139 3.24 -6.47 -25.44
C VAL A 139 4.34 -7.25 -26.16
N GLY A 140 3.97 -8.37 -26.80
CA GLY A 140 4.92 -9.24 -27.50
C GLY A 140 5.77 -10.14 -26.60
N ALA A 141 5.54 -10.16 -25.28
CA ALA A 141 6.20 -11.10 -24.37
C ALA A 141 5.96 -12.56 -24.77
N GLN A 142 7.02 -13.38 -24.84
CA GLN A 142 6.91 -14.78 -25.24
C GLN A 142 6.86 -15.72 -24.03
N ILE A 143 5.75 -15.71 -23.31
CA ILE A 143 5.60 -16.49 -22.07
C ILE A 143 4.93 -17.82 -22.37
N ARG A 144 5.70 -18.92 -22.33
CA ARG A 144 5.19 -20.30 -22.52
C ARG A 144 5.15 -21.08 -21.21
N HIS A 145 6.02 -20.71 -20.28
CA HIS A 145 6.19 -21.34 -18.98
C HIS A 145 6.45 -20.30 -17.90
N GLU A 146 6.19 -20.67 -16.65
CA GLU A 146 6.35 -19.80 -15.48
C GLU A 146 7.76 -19.21 -15.36
N ARG A 147 8.78 -20.01 -15.72
CA ARG A 147 10.20 -19.60 -15.75
C ARG A 147 10.53 -18.54 -16.81
N ASP A 148 9.67 -18.35 -17.80
CA ASP A 148 9.88 -17.35 -18.84
C ASP A 148 9.48 -15.95 -18.34
N VAL A 149 8.63 -15.87 -17.31
CA VAL A 149 8.12 -14.59 -16.76
C VAL A 149 9.25 -13.64 -16.34
N PRO A 150 10.26 -14.06 -15.54
CA PRO A 150 11.34 -13.14 -15.15
C PRO A 150 12.23 -12.71 -16.33
N ILE A 151 12.22 -13.48 -17.44
CA ILE A 151 13.03 -13.21 -18.63
C ILE A 151 12.30 -12.25 -19.57
N GLU A 152 10.99 -12.43 -19.75
CA GLU A 152 10.17 -11.76 -20.76
C GLU A 152 9.38 -10.54 -20.21
N ALA A 153 9.14 -10.49 -18.90
CA ALA A 153 8.37 -9.43 -18.26
C ALA A 153 9.28 -8.33 -17.65
N VAL A 154 8.66 -7.32 -17.03
CA VAL A 154 9.34 -6.28 -16.26
C VAL A 154 8.92 -6.39 -14.80
N SER A 155 9.88 -6.45 -13.88
CA SER A 155 9.57 -6.50 -12.45
C SER A 155 8.98 -5.16 -12.00
N ALA A 156 7.91 -5.20 -11.21
CA ALA A 156 7.37 -4.00 -10.57
C ALA A 156 8.32 -3.46 -9.50
N ASN A 157 9.19 -4.31 -8.93
CA ASN A 157 10.26 -3.88 -8.03
C ASN A 157 11.34 -3.09 -8.78
N ASP A 158 11.65 -3.38 -10.05
CA ASP A 158 12.58 -2.55 -10.85
C ASP A 158 12.09 -1.10 -10.95
N ILE A 159 10.77 -0.90 -11.03
CA ILE A 159 10.14 0.43 -11.04
C ILE A 159 10.32 1.11 -9.67
N LEU A 160 10.01 0.40 -8.58
CA LEU A 160 10.17 0.93 -7.22
C LEU A 160 11.62 1.26 -6.88
N GLU A 161 12.56 0.41 -7.28
CA GLU A 161 13.99 0.64 -7.10
C GLU A 161 14.45 1.84 -7.93
N SER A 162 14.03 1.95 -9.20
CA SER A 162 14.35 3.12 -10.02
C SER A 162 13.88 4.42 -9.39
N LEU A 163 12.74 4.43 -8.68
CA LEU A 163 12.25 5.60 -7.96
C LEU A 163 12.94 5.81 -6.61
N GLY A 164 13.25 4.73 -5.88
CA GLY A 164 13.90 4.79 -4.57
C GLY A 164 15.29 5.45 -4.59
N HIS A 165 15.98 5.42 -5.73
CA HIS A 165 17.28 6.10 -5.90
C HIS A 165 17.17 7.62 -6.09
N THR A 166 16.00 8.15 -6.44
CA THR A 166 15.84 9.54 -6.89
C THR A 166 15.74 10.59 -5.78
N ARG A 167 15.78 10.18 -4.50
CA ARG A 167 15.67 11.05 -3.29
C ARG A 167 14.47 12.02 -3.31
N THR A 168 13.41 11.68 -4.04
CA THR A 168 12.20 12.51 -4.14
C THR A 168 11.44 12.60 -2.83
N SER A 169 10.68 13.69 -2.69
CA SER A 169 9.82 13.94 -1.54
C SER A 169 8.59 13.03 -1.51
N LEU A 170 8.12 12.58 -2.68
CA LEU A 170 6.94 11.75 -2.83
C LEU A 170 6.98 10.90 -4.11
N ASN A 171 6.84 9.58 -3.95
CA ASN A 171 6.64 8.63 -5.03
C ASN A 171 5.23 8.02 -4.94
N ILE A 172 4.51 8.00 -6.06
CA ILE A 172 3.19 7.40 -6.16
C ILE A 172 3.26 6.32 -7.23
N VAL A 173 2.98 5.07 -6.90
CA VAL A 173 2.93 3.97 -7.87
C VAL A 173 1.55 3.35 -7.85
N VAL A 174 0.91 3.32 -9.01
CA VAL A 174 -0.45 2.83 -9.20
C VAL A 174 -0.42 1.70 -10.22
N LEU A 175 -0.79 0.49 -9.76
CA LEU A 175 -0.86 -0.71 -10.56
C LEU A 175 -2.32 -1.09 -10.83
N ASP A 176 -2.84 -0.66 -11.98
CA ASP A 176 -4.14 -1.05 -12.52
C ASP A 176 -4.02 -2.26 -13.44
N ALA A 177 -3.41 -3.33 -12.90
CA ALA A 177 -3.11 -4.52 -13.66
C ALA A 177 -4.18 -5.59 -13.43
N CYS A 178 -4.70 -6.16 -14.53
CA CYS A 178 -5.54 -7.34 -14.49
C CYS A 178 -4.68 -8.56 -14.17
N ARG A 179 -5.18 -9.35 -13.20
CA ARG A 179 -4.41 -10.41 -12.52
C ARG A 179 -4.98 -11.80 -12.77
N ASN A 180 -5.71 -11.94 -13.89
CA ASN A 180 -5.82 -13.24 -14.51
C ASN A 180 -4.44 -13.50 -15.13
N ASN A 181 -3.86 -14.67 -14.89
CA ASN A 181 -2.68 -15.05 -15.63
C ASN A 181 -3.17 -15.61 -16.98
N PRO A 182 -3.03 -14.89 -18.10
CA PRO A 182 -3.48 -15.41 -19.39
C PRO A 182 -2.74 -16.70 -19.78
N TYR A 183 -1.57 -16.94 -19.18
CA TYR A 183 -0.73 -18.12 -19.34
C TYR A 183 -1.00 -19.21 -18.29
N ALA A 184 -2.00 -19.05 -17.42
CA ALA A 184 -2.29 -19.96 -16.28
C ALA A 184 -2.44 -21.43 -16.68
N ARG A 185 -2.92 -21.72 -17.89
CA ARG A 185 -3.05 -23.10 -18.41
C ARG A 185 -1.72 -23.84 -18.50
N SER A 186 -0.60 -23.13 -18.50
CA SER A 186 0.76 -23.67 -18.61
C SER A 186 1.56 -23.64 -17.29
N PHE A 187 1.04 -22.97 -16.25
CA PHE A 187 1.76 -22.78 -14.98
C PHE A 187 1.27 -23.80 -13.95
N ARG A 188 2.17 -24.25 -13.07
CA ARG A 188 1.82 -25.23 -12.02
C ARG A 188 1.28 -24.55 -10.76
N SER A 189 1.56 -23.26 -10.60
CA SER A 189 1.06 -22.42 -9.52
C SER A 189 0.01 -21.43 -10.06
N GLY A 190 -1.12 -21.34 -9.36
CA GLY A 190 -2.27 -20.51 -9.73
C GLY A 190 -2.45 -19.31 -8.80
N SER A 191 -1.36 -18.64 -8.41
CA SER A 191 -1.42 -17.41 -7.61
C SER A 191 -2.32 -16.40 -8.30
N ARG A 192 -3.50 -16.17 -7.72
CA ARG A 192 -4.41 -15.11 -8.14
C ARG A 192 -3.89 -13.81 -7.53
N GLY A 193 -3.84 -12.75 -8.32
CA GLY A 193 -3.38 -11.47 -7.82
C GLY A 193 -1.87 -11.21 -7.96
N LEU A 194 -1.46 -10.00 -7.57
CA LEU A 194 -0.11 -9.53 -7.33
C LEU A 194 0.12 -9.64 -5.83
N ALA A 195 1.36 -9.99 -5.47
CA ALA A 195 1.84 -9.94 -4.11
C ALA A 195 1.79 -8.51 -3.55
N ARG A 196 1.76 -8.43 -2.23
CA ARG A 196 2.06 -7.19 -1.52
C ARG A 196 3.57 -6.92 -1.65
N MET A 197 3.93 -5.74 -2.16
CA MET A 197 5.30 -5.24 -2.16
C MET A 197 5.52 -4.26 -1.00
N ASP A 198 6.73 -4.27 -0.45
CA ASP A 198 7.18 -3.27 0.52
C ASP A 198 7.76 -2.08 -0.26
N ALA A 199 7.08 -0.94 -0.19
CA ALA A 199 7.53 0.27 -0.89
C ALA A 199 8.60 1.01 -0.05
N PRO A 200 9.63 1.60 -0.68
CA PRO A 200 10.59 2.46 0.01
C PRO A 200 9.92 3.62 0.74
N GLN A 201 10.59 4.20 1.75
CA GLN A 201 10.08 5.39 2.46
C GLN A 201 9.71 6.52 1.48
N GLY A 202 8.64 7.26 1.79
CA GLY A 202 8.15 8.32 0.91
C GLY A 202 7.42 7.80 -0.33
N THR A 203 7.00 6.53 -0.33
CA THR A 203 6.25 5.92 -1.44
C THR A 203 4.83 5.52 -1.00
N LEU A 204 3.85 5.88 -1.82
CA LEU A 204 2.50 5.32 -1.81
C LEU A 204 2.36 4.37 -2.98
N LEU A 205 2.02 3.12 -2.67
CA LEU A 205 1.78 2.06 -3.64
C LEU A 205 0.32 1.66 -3.61
N ALA A 206 -0.40 1.86 -4.71
CA ALA A 206 -1.80 1.56 -4.87
C ALA A 206 -2.04 0.47 -5.92
N TYR A 207 -3.01 -0.38 -5.64
CA TYR A 207 -3.45 -1.48 -6.49
C TYR A 207 -4.93 -1.31 -6.79
N SER A 208 -5.34 -1.60 -8.03
CA SER A 208 -6.76 -1.48 -8.40
C SER A 208 -7.67 -2.52 -7.74
N THR A 209 -7.12 -3.56 -7.13
CA THR A 209 -7.84 -4.57 -6.35
C THR A 209 -6.97 -5.08 -5.20
N SER A 210 -7.56 -5.83 -4.27
CA SER A 210 -6.85 -6.38 -3.12
C SER A 210 -5.80 -7.43 -3.54
N PRO A 211 -4.66 -7.53 -2.82
CA PRO A 211 -3.72 -8.63 -3.03
C PRO A 211 -4.43 -9.98 -2.96
N GLY A 212 -4.17 -10.88 -3.91
CA GLY A 212 -4.90 -12.15 -4.01
C GLY A 212 -6.17 -12.15 -4.89
N SER A 213 -6.67 -10.97 -5.28
CA SER A 213 -7.93 -10.80 -6.02
C SER A 213 -7.72 -10.26 -7.45
N THR A 214 -8.75 -10.31 -8.28
CA THR A 214 -8.73 -9.83 -9.69
C THR A 214 -9.44 -8.47 -9.78
N ALA A 215 -8.98 -7.61 -10.69
CA ALA A 215 -9.66 -6.36 -11.03
C ALA A 215 -10.60 -6.59 -12.21
N ALA A 216 -11.75 -5.91 -12.22
CA ALA A 216 -12.65 -5.94 -13.35
C ALA A 216 -12.19 -4.93 -14.40
N ASP A 217 -12.11 -5.36 -15.65
CA ASP A 217 -11.93 -4.43 -16.78
C ASP A 217 -13.13 -3.46 -16.87
N GLY A 218 -14.32 -3.89 -16.42
CA GLY A 218 -15.57 -3.14 -16.54
C GLY A 218 -16.23 -3.34 -17.91
N ARG A 219 -17.42 -2.75 -18.10
CA ARG A 219 -18.20 -2.82 -19.36
C ARG A 219 -18.16 -1.51 -20.18
N GLY A 220 -17.43 -0.52 -19.69
CA GLY A 220 -17.33 0.81 -20.30
C GLY A 220 -15.99 1.01 -21.00
N ARG A 221 -15.80 2.21 -21.57
CA ARG A 221 -14.56 2.61 -22.28
C ARG A 221 -13.30 2.62 -21.40
N ASN A 222 -13.46 2.76 -20.09
CA ASN A 222 -12.35 2.84 -19.13
C ASN A 222 -12.66 1.91 -17.95
N SER A 223 -11.62 1.45 -17.25
CA SER A 223 -11.76 0.65 -16.05
C SER A 223 -12.49 1.41 -14.93
N PRO A 224 -13.25 0.72 -14.05
CA PRO A 224 -13.86 1.34 -12.88
C PRO A 224 -12.84 2.08 -12.01
N TYR A 225 -11.61 1.57 -11.95
CA TYR A 225 -10.53 2.15 -11.17
C TYR A 225 -10.01 3.45 -11.79
N ALA A 226 -9.65 3.45 -13.07
CA ALA A 226 -9.15 4.64 -13.76
C ALA A 226 -10.17 5.79 -13.73
N LEU A 227 -11.46 5.49 -13.96
CA LEU A 227 -12.55 6.46 -13.86
C LEU A 227 -12.69 7.07 -12.46
N SER A 228 -12.66 6.21 -11.44
CA SER A 228 -12.84 6.63 -10.05
C SER A 228 -11.64 7.44 -9.56
N LEU A 229 -10.43 7.03 -9.94
CA LEU A 229 -9.19 7.73 -9.59
C LEU A 229 -9.11 9.11 -10.24
N ALA A 230 -9.37 9.20 -11.55
CA ALA A 230 -9.40 10.49 -12.25
C ALA A 230 -10.41 11.46 -11.62
N SER A 231 -11.60 10.96 -11.30
CA SER A 231 -12.65 11.75 -10.62
C SER A 231 -12.20 12.24 -9.24
N ALA A 232 -11.58 11.36 -8.43
CA ALA A 232 -11.12 11.72 -7.08
C ALA A 232 -9.97 12.74 -7.10
N MET A 233 -9.02 12.62 -8.03
CA MET A 233 -7.90 13.57 -8.16
C MET A 233 -8.34 15.00 -8.51
N ASN A 234 -9.50 15.16 -9.15
CA ASN A 234 -10.06 16.47 -9.52
C ASN A 234 -10.82 17.15 -8.38
N GLN A 235 -10.93 16.53 -7.21
CA GLN A 235 -11.60 17.14 -6.07
C GLN A 235 -10.62 18.06 -5.33
N PRO A 236 -10.92 19.37 -5.24
CA PRO A 236 -10.01 20.33 -4.62
C PRO A 236 -9.79 20.04 -3.12
N GLY A 237 -8.56 20.21 -2.67
CA GLY A 237 -8.21 20.18 -1.24
C GLY A 237 -8.13 18.78 -0.62
N LEU A 238 -8.28 17.70 -1.39
CA LEU A 238 -8.17 16.35 -0.84
C LEU A 238 -6.71 15.92 -0.66
N SER A 239 -6.38 15.41 0.52
CA SER A 239 -5.11 14.71 0.71
C SER A 239 -5.04 13.48 -0.19
N ILE A 240 -3.83 13.05 -0.50
CA ILE A 240 -3.59 11.85 -1.32
C ILE A 240 -4.29 10.62 -0.73
N GLU A 241 -4.29 10.44 0.59
CA GLU A 241 -4.98 9.34 1.26
C GLU A 241 -6.50 9.40 1.03
N GLU A 242 -7.09 10.60 1.12
CA GLU A 242 -8.52 10.80 0.87
C GLU A 242 -8.87 10.57 -0.61
N VAL A 243 -7.98 10.92 -1.55
CA VAL A 243 -8.14 10.59 -2.98
C VAL A 243 -8.21 9.08 -3.20
N PHE A 244 -7.25 8.31 -2.68
CA PHE A 244 -7.26 6.85 -2.84
C PHE A 244 -8.40 6.19 -2.07
N LYS A 245 -8.79 6.72 -0.91
CA LYS A 245 -9.98 6.27 -0.19
C LYS A 245 -11.27 6.49 -0.99
N ARG A 246 -11.47 7.68 -1.56
CA ARG A 246 -12.64 7.96 -2.42
C ARG A 246 -12.64 7.10 -3.68
N THR A 247 -11.47 6.86 -4.25
CA THR A 247 -11.30 5.92 -5.35
C THR A 247 -11.79 4.53 -4.96
N ARG A 248 -11.39 4.01 -3.79
CA ARG A 248 -11.88 2.72 -3.28
C ARG A 248 -13.39 2.69 -3.15
N ILE A 249 -13.99 3.68 -2.49
CA ILE A 249 -15.44 3.76 -2.28
C ILE A 249 -16.19 3.72 -3.62
N ALA A 250 -15.77 4.56 -4.57
CA ALA A 250 -16.40 4.65 -5.88
C ALA A 250 -16.21 3.38 -6.72
N VAL A 251 -15.07 2.69 -6.61
CA VAL A 251 -14.86 1.40 -7.29
C VAL A 251 -15.78 0.35 -6.70
N MET A 252 -15.83 0.21 -5.38
CA MET A 252 -16.72 -0.75 -4.71
C MET A 252 -18.18 -0.50 -5.08
N GLU A 253 -18.63 0.74 -5.15
CA GLU A 253 -19.98 1.09 -5.60
C GLU A 253 -20.24 0.69 -7.06
N ARG A 254 -19.26 0.89 -7.96
CA ARG A 254 -19.39 0.56 -9.39
C ARG A 254 -19.33 -0.93 -9.70
N THR A 255 -18.72 -1.71 -8.82
CA THR A 255 -18.49 -3.14 -9.02
C THR A 255 -19.28 -4.00 -8.04
N ASP A 256 -20.28 -3.46 -7.35
CA ASP A 256 -21.04 -4.18 -6.32
C ASP A 256 -20.14 -4.89 -5.28
N ALA A 257 -19.05 -4.20 -4.90
CA ALA A 257 -17.97 -4.67 -4.02
C ALA A 257 -17.17 -5.90 -4.50
N GLU A 258 -17.32 -6.34 -5.76
CA GLU A 258 -16.49 -7.40 -6.36
C GLU A 258 -15.00 -7.01 -6.46
N GLN A 259 -14.72 -5.71 -6.59
CA GLN A 259 -13.37 -5.15 -6.64
C GLN A 259 -13.17 -4.18 -5.47
N VAL A 260 -12.10 -4.41 -4.70
CA VAL A 260 -11.73 -3.58 -3.55
C VAL A 260 -10.30 -3.09 -3.71
N PRO A 261 -10.09 -1.83 -4.15
CA PRO A 261 -8.75 -1.25 -4.22
C PRO A 261 -7.99 -1.26 -2.90
N TRP A 262 -6.67 -1.39 -2.99
CA TRP A 262 -5.78 -1.50 -1.84
C TRP A 262 -4.56 -0.59 -1.99
N GLU A 263 -4.05 -0.05 -0.90
CA GLU A 263 -2.84 0.76 -0.88
C GLU A 263 -1.95 0.44 0.31
N SER A 264 -0.66 0.70 0.14
CA SER A 264 0.36 0.71 1.18
C SER A 264 1.09 2.05 1.09
N SER A 265 1.19 2.76 2.20
CA SER A 265 1.79 4.09 2.25
C SER A 265 2.88 4.15 3.30
N SER A 266 4.01 4.75 2.92
CA SER A 266 5.08 5.18 3.83
C SER A 266 5.32 6.69 3.76
N LEU A 267 4.30 7.44 3.32
CA LEU A 267 4.38 8.89 3.17
C LEU A 267 4.52 9.55 4.53
N THR A 268 5.43 10.53 4.60
CA THR A 268 5.64 11.38 5.78
C THR A 268 5.23 12.83 5.52
N GLY A 269 5.10 13.20 4.24
CA GLY A 269 4.67 14.53 3.79
C GLY A 269 3.21 14.56 3.34
N TYR A 270 2.69 15.77 3.19
CA TYR A 270 1.33 16.01 2.70
C TYR A 270 1.35 16.30 1.19
N PHE A 271 0.36 15.80 0.46
CA PHE A 271 0.18 16.10 -0.95
C PHE A 271 -1.28 16.22 -1.32
N THR A 272 -1.56 17.11 -2.27
CA THR A 272 -2.88 17.41 -2.81
C THR A 272 -2.75 17.49 -4.33
N PHE A 273 -3.59 16.78 -5.07
CA PHE A 273 -3.55 16.83 -6.54
C PHE A 273 -4.03 18.17 -7.08
N LEU A 274 -5.14 18.68 -6.52
CA LEU A 274 -5.73 19.96 -6.84
C LEU A 274 -5.89 20.78 -5.57
N GLU A 275 -5.32 21.99 -5.54
CA GLU A 275 -5.44 22.89 -4.38
C GLU A 275 -6.88 23.38 -4.21
N GLY A 276 -7.35 23.48 -2.96
CA GLY A 276 -8.65 24.06 -2.63
C GLY A 276 -8.60 25.58 -2.59
N ALA A 277 -9.60 26.25 -3.18
CA ALA A 277 -9.72 27.70 -3.13
C ALA A 277 -9.84 28.18 -1.66
N GLY A 278 -8.79 28.85 -1.16
CA GLY A 278 -8.77 29.45 0.18
C GLY A 278 -8.03 28.69 1.27
N ALA A 279 -7.40 27.55 0.96
CA ALA A 279 -6.52 26.88 1.93
C ALA A 279 -5.09 27.44 1.82
N GLN A 280 -4.78 28.47 2.62
CA GLN A 280 -3.39 28.65 3.08
C GLN A 280 -2.93 27.31 3.68
N PRO A 281 -1.65 26.91 3.52
CA PRO A 281 -1.16 25.64 4.06
C PRO A 281 -1.22 25.69 5.58
N THR A 282 -2.35 25.28 6.16
CA THR A 282 -2.47 25.08 7.59
C THR A 282 -1.70 23.82 7.91
N ALA A 283 -0.51 24.00 8.47
CA ALA A 283 0.11 23.01 9.31
C ALA A 283 -0.92 22.41 10.29
N LYS A 284 -0.88 21.08 10.41
CA LYS A 284 -1.61 20.22 11.36
C LYS A 284 -3.06 19.85 10.97
N ALA A 285 -3.20 18.82 10.14
CA ALA A 285 -4.25 17.82 10.36
C ALA A 285 -3.59 16.60 11.01
N VAL A 286 -3.79 16.46 12.33
CA VAL A 286 -3.58 15.19 13.03
C VAL A 286 -4.66 14.24 12.51
N PRO A 287 -4.36 12.97 12.14
CA PRO A 287 -5.40 12.02 11.78
C PRO A 287 -6.39 11.94 12.95
N ASP A 288 -7.68 12.17 12.69
CA ASP A 288 -8.69 12.06 13.73
C ASP A 288 -8.71 10.65 14.33
N ASP A 289 -9.12 10.54 15.59
CA ASP A 289 -9.09 9.29 16.37
C ASP A 289 -9.81 8.14 15.68
N GLU A 290 -10.87 8.44 14.92
CA GLU A 290 -11.61 7.47 14.12
C GLU A 290 -10.75 6.90 12.98
N THR A 291 -9.98 7.74 12.29
CA THR A 291 -9.05 7.35 11.24
C THR A 291 -7.90 6.50 11.78
N VAL A 292 -7.38 6.85 12.97
CA VAL A 292 -6.36 6.04 13.66
C VAL A 292 -6.92 4.65 14.01
N TYR A 293 -8.11 4.60 14.59
CA TYR A 293 -8.77 3.35 14.95
C TYR A 293 -9.05 2.49 13.71
N TRP A 294 -9.67 3.08 12.67
CA TRP A 294 -9.95 2.39 11.42
C TRP A 294 -8.68 1.83 10.77
N THR A 295 -7.61 2.63 10.69
CA THR A 295 -6.33 2.20 10.11
C THR A 295 -5.74 1.00 10.86
N SER A 296 -5.95 0.93 12.18
CA SER A 296 -5.48 -0.18 13.00
C SER A 296 -6.21 -1.50 12.73
N ILE A 297 -7.48 -1.44 12.27
CA ILE A 297 -8.31 -2.63 12.05
C ILE A 297 -8.51 -3.00 10.57
N ALA A 298 -8.37 -2.05 9.64
CA ALA A 298 -8.73 -2.24 8.23
C ALA A 298 -7.91 -3.34 7.52
N ALA A 299 -6.70 -3.62 7.99
CA ALA A 299 -5.85 -4.69 7.49
C ALA A 299 -6.12 -6.06 8.13
N LEU A 300 -7.00 -6.12 9.12
CA LEU A 300 -7.29 -7.32 9.88
C LEU A 300 -8.47 -8.08 9.25
N GLY A 301 -8.43 -9.40 9.35
CA GLY A 301 -9.44 -10.31 8.79
C GLY A 301 -10.49 -10.74 9.81
N ASP A 302 -10.69 -9.95 10.87
CA ASP A 302 -11.54 -10.31 12.01
C ASP A 302 -12.84 -9.47 12.00
N PRO A 303 -14.02 -10.08 11.74
CA PRO A 303 -15.32 -9.41 11.81
C PRO A 303 -15.57 -8.66 13.12
N ALA A 304 -15.06 -9.18 14.25
CA ALA A 304 -15.29 -8.61 15.57
C ALA A 304 -14.67 -7.21 15.72
N LEU A 305 -13.56 -6.94 15.02
CA LEU A 305 -12.91 -5.62 15.05
C LEU A 305 -13.68 -4.59 14.23
N PHE A 306 -14.35 -5.03 13.17
CA PHE A 306 -15.26 -4.18 12.41
C PHE A 306 -16.55 -3.93 13.18
N GLN A 307 -17.04 -4.92 13.93
CA GLN A 307 -18.18 -4.75 14.85
C GLN A 307 -17.84 -3.76 15.97
N SER A 308 -16.65 -3.85 16.58
CA SER A 308 -16.23 -2.89 17.62
C SER A 308 -16.09 -1.47 17.09
N TYR A 309 -15.65 -1.31 15.84
CA TYR A 309 -15.66 -0.02 15.17
C TYR A 309 -17.09 0.54 15.00
N LEU A 310 -18.06 -0.29 14.60
CA LEU A 310 -19.47 0.11 14.43
C LEU A 310 -20.13 0.51 15.75
N GLU A 311 -19.76 -0.14 16.84
CA GLU A 311 -20.22 0.20 18.20
C GLU A 311 -19.62 1.52 18.67
N GLN A 312 -18.32 1.72 18.44
CA GLN A 312 -17.61 2.91 18.89
C GLN A 312 -17.91 4.14 18.02
N TYR A 313 -18.20 3.94 16.73
CA TYR A 313 -18.55 4.99 15.78
C TYR A 313 -19.86 4.66 15.03
N PRO A 314 -21.04 4.76 15.70
CA PRO A 314 -22.33 4.39 15.09
C PRO A 314 -22.75 5.29 13.92
N GLN A 315 -22.19 6.50 13.83
CA GLN A 315 -22.32 7.41 12.68
C GLN A 315 -20.96 7.66 12.03
N GLY A 316 -20.01 6.75 12.24
CA GLY A 316 -18.66 6.84 11.74
C GLY A 316 -18.59 6.83 10.23
N ARG A 317 -17.58 7.50 9.68
CA ARG A 317 -17.32 7.62 8.25
C ARG A 317 -17.03 6.28 7.58
N PHE A 318 -16.53 5.29 8.31
CA PHE A 318 -16.20 3.94 7.82
C PHE A 318 -17.31 2.92 8.13
N ARG A 319 -18.44 3.34 8.68
CA ARG A 319 -19.58 2.44 9.00
C ARG A 319 -20.00 1.57 7.82
N PRO A 320 -20.25 2.11 6.62
CA PRO A 320 -20.64 1.28 5.48
C PRO A 320 -19.57 0.26 5.10
N ILE A 321 -18.29 0.59 5.32
CA ILE A 321 -17.16 -0.27 4.98
C ILE A 321 -17.00 -1.39 6.02
N ALA A 322 -17.16 -1.08 7.30
CA ALA A 322 -17.15 -2.06 8.37
C ALA A 322 -18.31 -3.07 8.21
N GLU A 323 -19.52 -2.61 7.89
CA GLU A 323 -20.68 -3.47 7.61
C GLU A 323 -20.41 -4.39 6.39
N ALA A 324 -19.88 -3.85 5.29
CA ALA A 324 -19.51 -4.65 4.12
C ALA A 324 -18.39 -5.65 4.41
N ARG A 325 -17.42 -5.27 5.24
CA ARG A 325 -16.29 -6.14 5.60
C ARG A 325 -16.75 -7.31 6.47
N ILE A 326 -17.62 -7.06 7.44
CA ILE A 326 -18.29 -8.11 8.23
C ILE A 326 -19.01 -9.07 7.29
N ALA A 327 -19.86 -8.56 6.39
CA ALA A 327 -20.60 -9.39 5.44
C ALA A 327 -19.68 -10.25 4.55
N SER A 328 -18.58 -9.68 4.06
CA SER A 328 -17.60 -10.41 3.22
C SER A 328 -16.84 -11.51 3.98
N LEU A 329 -16.51 -11.25 5.25
CA LEU A 329 -15.77 -12.19 6.09
C LEU A 329 -16.68 -13.32 6.62
N GLU A 330 -17.96 -13.03 6.84
CA GLU A 330 -19.00 -13.99 7.23
C GLU A 330 -19.47 -14.86 6.07
N ALA A 331 -19.50 -14.34 4.84
CA ALA A 331 -19.90 -15.10 3.66
C ALA A 331 -18.93 -16.23 3.26
N GLY A 332 -17.69 -16.21 3.77
CA GLY A 332 -16.64 -17.16 3.39
C GLY A 332 -16.30 -17.09 1.88
N PRO A 333 -15.36 -17.92 1.38
CA PRO A 333 -15.10 -17.99 -0.06
C PRO A 333 -16.34 -18.53 -0.76
N ALA A 334 -16.93 -17.75 -1.67
CA ALA A 334 -18.03 -18.19 -2.51
C ALA A 334 -17.63 -19.46 -3.29
N VAL A 335 -18.30 -20.56 -2.99
CA VAL A 335 -18.27 -21.77 -3.82
C VAL A 335 -19.05 -21.43 -5.09
N PRO A 336 -18.45 -21.46 -6.29
CA PRO A 336 -19.23 -21.32 -7.51
C PRO A 336 -20.23 -22.48 -7.60
N PRO A 337 -21.47 -22.26 -8.08
CA PRO A 337 -22.40 -23.34 -8.30
C PRO A 337 -21.77 -24.38 -9.23
N PRO A 338 -22.04 -25.68 -9.05
CA PRO A 338 -21.47 -26.72 -9.89
C PRO A 338 -21.83 -26.43 -11.35
N VAL A 339 -20.79 -26.29 -12.17
CA VAL A 339 -20.91 -26.24 -13.63
C VAL A 339 -21.59 -27.54 -14.06
N ALA A 340 -22.82 -27.42 -14.58
CA ALA A 340 -23.51 -28.52 -15.22
C ALA A 340 -22.62 -29.08 -16.33
N ALA A 341 -22.38 -30.39 -16.29
CA ALA A 341 -21.65 -31.12 -17.32
C ALA A 341 -22.31 -30.89 -18.71
N PRO A 342 -21.51 -30.87 -19.79
CA PRO A 342 -22.03 -30.65 -21.14
C PRO A 342 -22.99 -31.79 -21.53
N ALA A 343 -24.13 -31.39 -22.11
CA ALA A 343 -25.08 -32.30 -22.71
C ALA A 343 -24.54 -32.81 -24.05
N ASP A 344 -24.38 -34.12 -24.18
CA ASP A 344 -24.29 -34.79 -25.49
C ASP A 344 -25.68 -35.25 -25.97
N PRO A 345 -25.88 -35.41 -27.30
CA PRO A 345 -27.14 -35.08 -27.96
C PRO A 345 -28.13 -36.24 -28.15
N LEU A 346 -29.41 -35.84 -28.15
CA LEU A 346 -30.58 -36.41 -28.84
C LEU A 346 -30.70 -37.94 -28.98
N VAL A 347 -31.49 -38.56 -28.09
CA VAL A 347 -32.32 -39.74 -28.42
C VAL A 347 -33.65 -39.67 -27.66
N MET A 348 -34.76 -39.63 -28.39
CA MET A 348 -36.14 -40.01 -27.99
C MET A 348 -36.80 -40.59 -29.26
N PRO A 349 -37.90 -41.37 -29.21
CA PRO A 349 -38.84 -41.56 -28.08
C PRO A 349 -39.24 -43.03 -27.84
N HIS A 350 -39.92 -43.32 -26.71
CA HIS A 350 -41.08 -44.24 -26.65
C HIS A 350 -41.98 -43.81 -25.47
N ALA A 351 -43.29 -43.84 -25.69
CA ALA A 351 -44.37 -43.39 -24.79
C ALA A 351 -45.28 -44.60 -24.41
N PRO A 352 -46.46 -44.44 -23.77
CA PRO A 352 -46.78 -43.91 -22.43
C PRO A 352 -47.78 -44.81 -21.63
N ARG A 353 -48.16 -44.38 -20.40
CA ARG A 353 -49.48 -44.50 -19.67
C ARG A 353 -49.42 -45.13 -18.26
N PRO A 354 -50.44 -44.92 -17.37
CA PRO A 354 -51.29 -43.73 -17.15
C PRO A 354 -51.62 -43.39 -15.65
N SER A 355 -51.96 -42.10 -15.42
CA SER A 355 -52.88 -41.43 -14.44
C SER A 355 -53.48 -42.18 -13.21
N ARG A 356 -53.71 -41.56 -12.04
CA ARG A 356 -54.79 -40.58 -11.66
C ARG A 356 -54.74 -40.30 -10.09
N PRO A 357 -55.57 -39.44 -9.43
CA PRO A 357 -55.57 -37.96 -9.41
C PRO A 357 -55.77 -37.25 -8.02
N THR A 358 -55.59 -35.91 -8.04
CA THR A 358 -56.32 -34.80 -7.35
C THR A 358 -56.51 -34.72 -5.82
N GLN A 359 -56.16 -33.54 -5.26
CA GLN A 359 -57.02 -32.55 -4.56
C GLN A 359 -56.18 -31.24 -4.36
N SER A 360 -56.47 -30.09 -4.97
CA SER A 360 -57.38 -28.98 -4.56
C SER A 360 -57.36 -28.73 -3.05
N SER A 361 -57.09 -27.55 -2.46
CA SER A 361 -57.55 -26.19 -2.81
C SER A 361 -56.77 -25.10 -2.03
N GLN A 362 -56.40 -24.01 -2.72
CA GLN A 362 -56.31 -22.56 -2.40
C GLN A 362 -56.94 -22.00 -1.07
N PRO A 363 -56.78 -20.68 -0.72
CA PRO A 363 -55.60 -19.87 -0.40
C PRO A 363 -55.82 -19.01 0.90
N SER A 364 -54.84 -18.26 1.43
CA SER A 364 -55.06 -17.02 2.24
C SER A 364 -53.74 -16.34 2.63
N GLN A 365 -53.83 -15.02 2.82
CA GLN A 365 -52.82 -13.95 2.72
C GLN A 365 -52.19 -13.56 4.09
N PRO A 366 -51.33 -12.51 4.18
CA PRO A 366 -50.17 -12.45 5.09
C PRO A 366 -50.43 -11.71 6.42
N SER A 367 -49.58 -11.97 7.41
CA SER A 367 -49.51 -11.18 8.65
C SER A 367 -48.09 -10.66 8.88
N GLN A 368 -48.01 -9.34 9.04
CA GLN A 368 -46.83 -8.54 9.38
C GLN A 368 -46.46 -8.64 10.88
N PRO A 369 -45.30 -8.08 11.31
CA PRO A 369 -44.55 -8.53 12.48
C PRO A 369 -44.96 -7.84 13.80
N GLN A 370 -44.66 -8.49 14.92
CA GLN A 370 -44.83 -7.94 16.28
C GLN A 370 -43.48 -7.83 17.02
N PRO A 371 -43.22 -6.77 17.80
CA PRO A 371 -41.90 -6.48 18.36
C PRO A 371 -41.74 -6.75 19.88
N SER A 372 -40.47 -6.85 20.30
CA SER A 372 -39.89 -6.64 21.66
C SER A 372 -40.05 -7.81 22.66
N GLN A 373 -39.04 -8.29 23.42
CA GLN A 373 -38.18 -7.59 24.38
C GLN A 373 -37.02 -8.51 24.91
N PRO A 374 -36.08 -8.01 25.75
CA PRO A 374 -34.69 -8.48 25.87
C PRO A 374 -34.45 -9.60 26.89
N GLN A 375 -33.42 -10.43 26.66
CA GLN A 375 -32.92 -11.42 27.62
C GLN A 375 -31.38 -11.52 27.60
N PRO A 376 -30.75 -12.02 28.68
CA PRO A 376 -29.56 -11.46 29.30
C PRO A 376 -28.26 -11.99 28.69
N SER A 377 -27.19 -11.25 28.96
CA SER A 377 -25.79 -11.53 28.61
C SER A 377 -25.44 -13.02 28.78
N GLN A 378 -25.14 -13.69 27.65
CA GLN A 378 -24.49 -15.00 27.65
C GLN A 378 -22.97 -14.85 27.44
N PRO A 379 -22.14 -15.72 28.04
CA PRO A 379 -20.68 -15.68 27.87
C PRO A 379 -20.27 -16.10 26.46
N GLN A 380 -19.18 -15.53 25.94
CA GLN A 380 -18.54 -15.92 24.66
C GLN A 380 -18.32 -17.44 24.57
N PRO A 381 -18.53 -18.09 23.41
CA PRO A 381 -18.13 -19.47 23.23
C PRO A 381 -16.61 -19.54 23.00
N SER A 382 -15.86 -19.93 24.03
CA SER A 382 -14.56 -20.55 23.85
C SER A 382 -14.74 -21.90 23.14
N LEU A 383 -13.82 -22.23 22.23
CA LEU A 383 -13.72 -23.58 21.67
C LEU A 383 -13.67 -24.61 22.81
N PRO A 384 -14.39 -25.75 22.72
CA PRO A 384 -14.28 -26.81 23.72
C PRO A 384 -12.82 -27.22 23.90
N ALA A 385 -12.33 -27.11 25.14
CA ALA A 385 -10.94 -27.32 25.55
C ALA A 385 -10.44 -28.77 25.32
N ASP A 386 -11.27 -29.68 24.84
CA ASP A 386 -10.99 -31.10 24.71
C ASP A 386 -10.45 -31.54 23.33
N ARG A 387 -10.22 -30.60 22.39
CA ARG A 387 -9.74 -30.92 21.02
C ARG A 387 -8.39 -30.32 20.61
N LEU A 388 -7.70 -29.58 21.47
CA LEU A 388 -6.41 -29.02 21.11
C LEU A 388 -5.35 -30.13 21.03
N ALA A 389 -4.73 -30.30 19.86
CA ALA A 389 -3.66 -31.25 19.64
C ALA A 389 -2.56 -30.65 18.76
N PHE A 390 -1.29 -30.96 19.06
CA PHE A 390 -0.18 -30.61 18.21
C PHE A 390 -0.10 -31.53 16.98
N ALA A 391 0.10 -30.94 15.81
CA ALA A 391 0.51 -31.65 14.61
C ALA A 391 1.90 -32.24 14.83
N GLN A 392 2.07 -33.53 14.51
CA GLN A 392 3.37 -34.19 14.67
C GLN A 392 4.33 -33.74 13.58
N GLY A 393 5.55 -33.38 13.96
CA GLY A 393 6.53 -32.87 13.01
C GLY A 393 7.59 -32.00 13.64
N GLU A 394 8.46 -31.46 12.79
CA GLU A 394 9.54 -30.57 13.17
C GLU A 394 9.27 -29.18 12.60
N PHE A 395 9.06 -28.21 13.49
CA PHE A 395 8.61 -26.86 13.12
C PHE A 395 9.66 -25.84 13.54
N LYS A 396 9.85 -24.82 12.70
CA LYS A 396 10.79 -23.73 12.97
C LYS A 396 10.01 -22.51 13.47
N PRO A 397 10.30 -22.01 14.69
CA PRO A 397 9.70 -20.77 15.17
C PRO A 397 10.08 -19.61 14.27
N VAL A 398 9.10 -18.76 13.95
CA VAL A 398 9.29 -17.50 13.23
C VAL A 398 9.15 -16.36 14.23
N GLU A 399 10.15 -15.49 14.29
CA GLU A 399 10.14 -14.32 15.16
C GLU A 399 9.10 -13.30 14.69
N VAL A 400 8.30 -12.79 15.63
CA VAL A 400 7.29 -11.76 15.34
C VAL A 400 7.94 -10.38 15.56
N LYS A 401 8.18 -9.63 14.48
CA LYS A 401 8.80 -8.29 14.56
C LYS A 401 7.87 -7.31 15.31
N GLY A 402 8.33 -6.82 16.46
CA GLY A 402 7.59 -5.83 17.25
C GLY A 402 7.97 -5.71 18.74
N HIS A 403 8.83 -6.58 19.28
CA HIS A 403 9.26 -6.53 20.68
C HIS A 403 10.78 -6.37 20.78
N THR A 404 11.21 -5.31 21.46
CA THR A 404 12.59 -4.81 21.52
C THR A 404 13.47 -5.53 22.55
N GLU A 405 14.76 -5.64 22.20
CA GLU A 405 15.96 -5.82 23.05
C GLU A 405 16.45 -7.25 23.40
N CYS A 406 16.15 -8.26 22.59
CA CYS A 406 16.85 -9.55 22.67
C CYS A 406 17.75 -9.79 21.46
N GLY A 407 18.97 -9.24 21.49
CA GLY A 407 19.99 -9.57 20.51
C GLY A 407 20.53 -10.99 20.73
N ARG A 408 20.14 -11.93 19.83
CA ARG A 408 20.76 -13.25 19.56
C ARG A 408 20.20 -14.49 20.29
N ILE A 409 18.98 -14.46 20.84
CA ILE A 409 18.30 -15.72 21.21
C ILE A 409 17.75 -16.35 19.93
N SER A 410 18.25 -17.53 19.60
CA SER A 410 17.83 -18.31 18.44
C SER A 410 17.23 -19.63 18.90
N PHE A 411 16.12 -20.03 18.27
CA PHE A 411 15.55 -21.35 18.45
C PHE A 411 15.97 -22.21 17.27
N ARG A 412 16.40 -23.44 17.57
CA ARG A 412 16.40 -24.47 16.53
C ARG A 412 14.95 -24.88 16.26
N SER A 413 14.79 -25.90 15.44
CA SER A 413 13.53 -26.59 15.28
C SER A 413 13.03 -27.20 16.60
N VAL A 414 11.70 -27.18 16.76
CA VAL A 414 10.96 -27.83 17.84
C VAL A 414 10.32 -29.08 17.27
N LYS A 415 10.48 -30.22 17.96
CA LYS A 415 9.89 -31.50 17.56
C LYS A 415 8.65 -31.79 18.41
N PHE A 416 7.52 -31.99 17.75
CA PHE A 416 6.27 -32.44 18.36
C PHE A 416 6.11 -33.91 18.04
N THR A 417 6.42 -34.77 19.01
CA THR A 417 6.39 -36.24 18.84
C THR A 417 5.11 -36.85 19.39
N SER A 418 4.26 -36.06 20.03
CA SER A 418 2.93 -36.48 20.46
C SER A 418 1.93 -35.34 20.25
N PRO A 419 0.62 -35.66 20.24
CA PRO A 419 -0.43 -34.64 20.13
C PRO A 419 -0.47 -33.65 21.30
N THR A 420 0.27 -33.90 22.39
CA THR A 420 0.20 -33.08 23.61
C THR A 420 1.55 -32.57 24.08
N GLU A 421 2.67 -33.00 23.48
CA GLU A 421 4.01 -32.57 23.89
C GLU A 421 4.92 -32.22 22.71
N GLY A 422 5.67 -31.13 22.87
CA GLY A 422 6.75 -30.73 21.97
C GLY A 422 8.01 -30.36 22.72
N LYS A 423 9.19 -30.60 22.13
CA LYS A 423 10.48 -30.30 22.75
C LYS A 423 11.43 -29.67 21.74
N GLY A 424 12.16 -28.66 22.16
CA GLY A 424 13.13 -27.94 21.35
C GLY A 424 14.30 -27.41 22.17
N ARG A 425 15.23 -26.75 21.49
CA ARG A 425 16.38 -26.09 22.14
C ARG A 425 16.48 -24.64 21.69
N TRP A 426 16.95 -23.81 22.62
CA TRP A 426 17.27 -22.41 22.38
C TRP A 426 18.74 -22.16 22.69
N SER A 427 19.31 -21.19 21.99
CA SER A 427 20.70 -20.76 22.15
C SER A 427 20.83 -19.25 22.12
N HIS A 428 21.61 -18.74 23.06
CA HIS A 428 22.11 -17.38 23.18
C HIS A 428 23.64 -17.45 23.22
N PRO A 429 24.40 -16.39 22.84
CA PRO A 429 25.86 -16.41 22.91
C PRO A 429 26.45 -16.80 24.26
N GLU A 430 25.72 -16.51 25.35
CA GLU A 430 26.18 -16.73 26.73
C GLU A 430 25.51 -17.92 27.44
N ALA A 431 24.45 -18.52 26.85
CA ALA A 431 23.79 -19.69 27.43
C ALA A 431 22.94 -20.44 26.41
N SER A 432 22.63 -21.70 26.72
CA SER A 432 21.65 -22.47 25.97
C SER A 432 20.78 -23.28 26.92
N GLY A 433 19.66 -23.76 26.40
CA GLY A 433 18.71 -24.49 27.22
C GLY A 433 17.64 -25.20 26.40
N ASN A 434 16.66 -25.76 27.11
CA ASN A 434 15.56 -26.49 26.51
C ASN A 434 14.28 -25.67 26.55
N ILE A 435 13.39 -25.93 25.59
CA ILE A 435 12.01 -25.46 25.60
C ILE A 435 11.08 -26.68 25.46
N ALA A 436 10.04 -26.74 26.29
CA ALA A 436 9.04 -27.79 26.26
C ALA A 436 7.65 -27.17 26.09
N PHE A 437 6.86 -27.74 25.19
CA PHE A 437 5.48 -27.39 24.96
C PHE A 437 4.60 -28.50 25.48
N ARG A 438 3.50 -28.15 26.13
CA ARG A 438 2.53 -29.13 26.59
C ARG A 438 1.10 -28.63 26.47
N ILE A 439 0.20 -29.52 26.08
CA ILE A 439 -1.25 -29.34 26.21
C ILE A 439 -1.73 -30.12 27.44
N GLU A 440 -2.25 -29.41 28.43
CA GLU A 440 -2.91 -29.97 29.60
C GLU A 440 -4.26 -29.26 29.77
N ASN A 441 -5.34 -30.02 29.98
CA ASN A 441 -6.70 -29.49 30.15
C ASN A 441 -7.14 -28.50 29.05
N GLY A 442 -6.66 -28.70 27.81
CA GLY A 442 -7.01 -27.87 26.66
C GLY A 442 -6.27 -26.55 26.51
N ALA A 443 -5.33 -26.28 27.39
CA ALA A 443 -4.45 -25.13 27.28
C ALA A 443 -3.07 -25.58 26.83
N ALA A 444 -2.56 -24.95 25.76
CA ALA A 444 -1.14 -25.06 25.42
C ALA A 444 -0.32 -24.20 26.39
N SER A 445 0.85 -24.68 26.77
CA SER A 445 1.82 -24.00 27.63
C SER A 445 3.23 -24.23 27.09
N ALA A 446 4.15 -23.33 27.40
CA ALA A 446 5.52 -23.39 26.91
C ALA A 446 6.50 -23.01 28.03
N ARG A 447 7.39 -23.94 28.40
CA ARG A 447 8.34 -23.75 29.49
C ARG A 447 9.78 -23.81 28.98
N MET A 448 10.56 -22.77 29.28
CA MET A 448 12.00 -22.74 29.01
C MET A 448 12.81 -23.08 30.26
N SER A 449 13.94 -23.77 30.09
CA SER A 449 14.92 -24.03 31.14
C SER A 449 16.34 -23.73 30.66
N GLY A 450 17.21 -23.28 31.57
CA GLY A 450 18.62 -22.97 31.29
C GLY A 450 19.20 -22.00 32.32
N PRO A 451 20.53 -21.83 32.36
CA PRO A 451 21.23 -21.10 33.43
C PRO A 451 20.95 -19.59 33.48
N LEU A 452 20.39 -18.99 32.41
CA LEU A 452 19.97 -17.59 32.39
C LEU A 452 18.47 -17.39 32.65
N VAL A 453 17.70 -18.45 32.94
CA VAL A 453 16.23 -18.35 33.06
C VAL A 453 15.85 -18.39 34.55
N VAL A 454 15.46 -17.24 35.11
CA VAL A 454 15.01 -17.15 36.52
C VAL A 454 13.49 -17.31 36.64
N ASN A 455 12.73 -16.86 35.65
CA ASN A 455 11.29 -17.11 35.48
C ASN A 455 10.89 -16.86 34.02
N ALA A 456 10.04 -17.71 33.46
CA ALA A 456 9.40 -17.53 32.16
C ALA A 456 7.89 -17.74 32.35
N PRO A 457 7.02 -16.76 32.06
CA PRO A 457 5.59 -16.98 32.02
C PRO A 457 5.13 -17.50 30.65
N ASP A 458 4.04 -18.27 30.70
CA ASP A 458 3.61 -19.28 29.74
C ASP A 458 2.47 -18.81 28.81
N THR A 459 2.49 -17.56 28.32
CA THR A 459 1.35 -17.08 27.51
C THR A 459 1.44 -17.66 26.10
N VAL A 460 0.65 -18.71 25.88
CA VAL A 460 0.47 -19.36 24.59
C VAL A 460 -0.93 -19.04 24.08
N GLU A 461 -0.98 -18.44 22.91
CA GLU A 461 -2.21 -18.10 22.18
C GLU A 461 -2.31 -19.04 20.96
N VAL A 462 -3.47 -19.66 20.80
CA VAL A 462 -3.78 -20.47 19.62
C VAL A 462 -4.64 -19.63 18.69
N SER A 463 -4.21 -19.46 17.45
CA SER A 463 -4.96 -18.73 16.42
C SER A 463 -5.03 -19.56 15.15
N GLY A 464 -6.20 -20.16 14.88
CA GLY A 464 -6.34 -21.11 13.78
C GLY A 464 -5.44 -22.35 13.97
N SER A 465 -4.58 -22.63 12.99
CA SER A 465 -3.58 -23.71 13.04
C SER A 465 -2.24 -23.27 13.64
N ASP A 466 -2.08 -22.00 14.01
CA ASP A 466 -0.82 -21.44 14.48
C ASP A 466 -0.75 -21.42 16.00
N LEU A 467 0.46 -21.67 16.52
CA LEU A 467 0.79 -21.47 17.92
C LEU A 467 1.63 -20.19 18.08
N LEU A 468 1.05 -19.16 18.69
CA LEU A 468 1.77 -17.95 19.08
C LEU A 468 2.19 -18.06 20.53
N VAL A 469 3.48 -17.89 20.79
CA VAL A 469 4.04 -18.06 22.12
C VAL A 469 4.80 -16.81 22.51
N LYS A 470 4.38 -16.22 23.62
CA LYS A 470 4.99 -15.02 24.19
C LYS A 470 5.71 -15.44 25.47
N ILE A 471 7.02 -15.24 25.52
CA ILE A 471 7.86 -15.60 26.66
C ILE A 471 8.55 -14.35 27.17
N ARG A 472 8.32 -14.06 28.45
CA ARG A 472 9.07 -13.02 29.18
C ARG A 472 10.22 -13.65 29.94
N LEU A 473 11.44 -13.36 29.54
CA LEU A 473 12.66 -13.80 30.19
C LEU A 473 13.12 -12.77 31.23
N THR A 474 13.46 -13.23 32.42
CA THR A 474 14.19 -12.44 33.42
C THR A 474 15.53 -13.12 33.71
N TYR A 475 16.63 -12.40 33.51
CA TYR A 475 17.99 -12.85 33.77
C TYR A 475 18.76 -11.81 34.59
N THR A 476 19.96 -12.15 35.05
CA THR A 476 20.78 -11.32 35.97
C THR A 476 21.13 -9.94 35.41
N GLY A 477 21.00 -9.70 34.10
CA GLY A 477 21.27 -8.42 33.43
C GLY A 477 20.04 -7.65 32.92
N GLY A 478 18.81 -8.16 33.09
CA GLY A 478 17.61 -7.47 32.59
C GLY A 478 16.38 -8.35 32.37
N ARG A 479 15.36 -7.74 31.74
CA ARG A 479 14.11 -8.40 31.31
C ARG A 479 13.96 -8.29 29.79
N CYS A 480 13.44 -9.33 29.16
CA CYS A 480 13.18 -9.35 27.71
C CYS A 480 11.86 -10.06 27.40
N ASP A 481 11.10 -9.53 26.45
CA ASP A 481 9.86 -10.13 25.94
C ASP A 481 10.08 -10.67 24.52
N LEU A 482 9.88 -11.97 24.34
CA LEU A 482 10.00 -12.67 23.07
C LEU A 482 8.62 -13.09 22.59
N ALA A 483 8.36 -12.96 21.29
CA ALA A 483 7.16 -13.52 20.65
C ALA A 483 7.58 -14.34 19.42
N PHE A 484 7.16 -15.60 19.38
CA PHE A 484 7.39 -16.47 18.25
C PHE A 484 6.10 -17.13 17.81
N ARG A 485 5.94 -17.22 16.49
CA ARG A 485 4.84 -17.92 15.85
C ARG A 485 5.36 -19.23 15.28
N MET A 486 4.70 -20.33 15.60
CA MET A 486 4.90 -21.61 14.95
C MET A 486 3.68 -21.91 14.08
N PRO A 487 3.81 -21.73 12.75
CA PRO A 487 2.70 -21.93 11.85
C PRO A 487 2.36 -23.41 11.70
N ASP A 488 1.07 -23.71 11.56
CA ASP A 488 0.54 -25.05 11.27
C ASP A 488 0.91 -26.14 12.30
N VAL A 489 1.08 -25.75 13.56
CA VAL A 489 1.41 -26.65 14.67
C VAL A 489 0.17 -27.19 15.39
N ILE A 490 -1.01 -26.59 15.22
CA ILE A 490 -2.27 -27.10 15.79
C ILE A 490 -3.00 -27.94 14.74
N ALA A 491 -3.25 -29.20 15.08
CA ALA A 491 -4.11 -30.10 14.31
C ALA A 491 -5.57 -29.67 14.44
N ARG A 492 -6.26 -29.58 13.31
CA ARG A 492 -7.67 -29.14 13.22
C ARG A 492 -8.66 -30.24 13.54
#